data_AF-A0A1U9NC87-F1
#
_entry.id   AF-A0A1U9NC87-F1
#
_cell.length_a   1.000
_cell.length_b   1.000
_cell.length_c   1.000
_cell.angle_alpha   90.00
_cell.angle_beta   90.00
_cell.angle_gamma   90.00
#
_symmetry.space_group_name_H-M   'P 1'
#
loop_
_entity.id
_entity.type
_entity.pdbx_description
1 polymer ?
#
loop_
_entity_poly.entity_id
_entity_poly.type
_entity_poly.pdbx_seq_one_letter_code
_entity_poly.pdbx_strand_id
1 'polypeptide(L)'
;MSNDLLNLLMQRLHSTISDGASLVLLFAEWFNIDVETPTEEEPSSLWRYQLVADAAMRGALGKSINYQFSDGLTFLKQKEYFVPNKIPGFEADPLAILAVAIGIEKSGLDTNDVDWLNTIITCAIDKEQDKWRLDLLKAARVILKIDVQSLNNVIIRCALSSKGLCQIEKDDHKLAEEQCLIFADASSEDALFRYAALNTLIKVEGRIRFGKTQIEDISELLKNVEPALKRWPFEEKAKTKNSTIQKWDIQNEYHVQSYLWALLRPIFSDLQDEEYLKSVGYKHPRVDLAIESLKLVIEVKYLRESNQSALADLVEQIAADASLYLSLNNESFDKIIVFVWDNTGSVQHHNSLIQGMKQIRGIVDAVVVSRPGNWK
;
A
#
# COMPACT_ATOMS: atom_id res chain seq x y z
N MET A 1 -0.29 15.02 15.86
CA MET A 1 -0.93 15.70 14.70
C MET A 1 -2.41 15.28 14.59
N SER A 2 -3.34 16.15 14.21
CA SER A 2 -4.73 15.73 13.93
C SER A 2 -4.78 14.88 12.65
N ASN A 3 -5.70 13.91 12.56
CA ASN A 3 -5.80 13.03 11.39
C ASN A 3 -6.03 13.81 10.08
N ASP A 4 -6.80 14.90 10.12
CA ASP A 4 -7.08 15.75 8.95
C ASP A 4 -5.83 16.45 8.42
N LEU A 5 -4.99 16.99 9.32
CA LEU A 5 -3.74 17.65 8.94
C LEU A 5 -2.75 16.66 8.33
N LEU A 6 -2.66 15.45 8.92
CA LEU A 6 -1.83 14.38 8.40
C LEU A 6 -2.27 13.94 7.00
N ASN A 7 -3.57 13.78 6.79
CA ASN A 7 -4.13 13.37 5.50
C ASN A 7 -3.85 14.42 4.43
N LEU A 8 -4.06 15.71 4.74
CA LEU A 8 -3.77 16.81 3.83
C LEU A 8 -2.28 16.89 3.47
N LEU A 9 -1.39 16.77 4.45
CA LEU A 9 0.06 16.76 4.24
C LEU A 9 0.48 15.61 3.32
N MET A 10 -0.03 14.40 3.59
CA MET A 10 0.29 13.22 2.80
C MET A 10 -0.27 13.29 1.38
N GLN A 11 -1.43 13.92 1.19
CA GLN A 11 -1.97 14.17 -0.15
C GLN A 11 -1.12 15.17 -0.93
N ARG A 12 -0.66 16.26 -0.29
CA ARG A 12 0.24 17.24 -0.92
C ARG A 12 1.56 16.61 -1.33
N LEU A 13 2.20 15.89 -0.41
CA LEU A 13 3.45 15.16 -0.67
C LEU A 13 3.30 14.20 -1.84
N HIS A 14 2.21 13.43 -1.85
CA HIS A 14 1.91 12.48 -2.92
C HIS A 14 1.76 13.17 -4.28
N SER A 15 1.02 14.28 -4.34
CA SER A 15 0.89 15.08 -5.57
C SER A 15 2.25 15.58 -6.07
N THR A 16 3.08 16.14 -5.18
CA THR A 16 4.42 16.63 -5.53
C THR A 16 5.34 15.51 -6.03
N ILE A 17 5.22 14.29 -5.49
CA ILE A 17 5.97 13.12 -5.96
C ILE A 17 5.48 12.70 -7.35
N SER A 18 4.17 12.73 -7.59
CA SER A 18 3.54 12.30 -8.84
C SER A 18 3.92 13.20 -10.02
N ASP A 19 4.20 14.48 -9.75
CA ASP A 19 4.74 15.43 -10.72
C ASP A 19 6.28 15.34 -10.90
N GLY A 20 6.93 14.37 -10.23
CA GLY A 20 8.37 14.17 -10.23
C GLY A 20 8.92 13.52 -11.50
N ALA A 21 10.26 13.53 -11.63
CA ALA A 21 10.96 12.84 -12.71
C ALA A 21 10.89 11.31 -12.57
N SER A 22 11.17 10.57 -13.66
CA SER A 22 11.20 9.09 -13.73
C SER A 22 11.84 8.44 -12.50
N LEU A 23 13.06 8.88 -12.15
CA LEU A 23 13.82 8.32 -11.04
C LEU A 23 13.12 8.51 -9.69
N VAL A 24 12.46 9.66 -9.46
CA VAL A 24 11.68 9.91 -8.24
C VAL A 24 10.50 8.95 -8.13
N LEU A 25 9.81 8.68 -9.24
CA LEU A 25 8.69 7.73 -9.28
C LEU A 25 9.14 6.29 -9.01
N LEU A 26 10.31 5.89 -9.54
CA LEU A 26 10.90 4.58 -9.25
C LEU A 26 11.31 4.45 -7.77
N PHE A 27 11.85 5.51 -7.17
CA PHE A 27 12.10 5.53 -5.73
C PHE A 27 10.80 5.49 -4.91
N ALA A 28 9.75 6.18 -5.37
CA ALA A 28 8.46 6.19 -4.70
C ALA A 28 7.88 4.78 -4.64
N GLU A 29 7.88 4.06 -5.76
CA GLU A 29 7.51 2.65 -5.80
C GLU A 29 8.42 1.81 -4.89
N TRP A 30 9.74 2.05 -4.93
CA TRP A 30 10.66 1.36 -4.03
C TRP A 30 10.29 1.58 -2.57
N PHE A 31 9.84 2.77 -2.15
CA PHE A 31 9.33 3.02 -0.80
C PHE A 31 7.91 2.51 -0.53
N ASN A 32 7.30 1.78 -1.46
CA ASN A 32 5.90 1.34 -1.43
C ASN A 32 4.91 2.51 -1.37
N ILE A 33 5.19 3.57 -2.14
CA ILE A 33 4.29 4.69 -2.35
C ILE A 33 3.56 4.43 -3.67
N ASP A 34 2.24 4.40 -3.62
CA ASP A 34 1.38 4.11 -4.77
C ASP A 34 1.41 5.28 -5.78
N VAL A 35 2.26 5.21 -6.80
CA VAL A 35 2.35 6.19 -7.89
C VAL A 35 2.48 5.45 -9.22
N GLU A 36 2.03 6.10 -10.29
CA GLU A 36 2.21 5.57 -11.64
C GLU A 36 3.69 5.61 -12.02
N THR A 37 4.29 4.45 -12.26
CA THR A 37 5.71 4.35 -12.65
C THR A 37 5.89 4.31 -14.15
N PRO A 38 6.98 4.90 -14.70
CA PRO A 38 7.25 4.87 -16.13
C PRO A 38 7.34 3.43 -16.67
N THR A 39 6.77 3.19 -17.85
CA THR A 39 6.89 1.90 -18.55
C THR A 39 8.36 1.59 -18.87
N GLU A 40 8.69 0.30 -19.01
CA GLU A 40 10.03 -0.11 -19.42
C GLU A 40 10.34 0.41 -20.82
N GLU A 41 11.39 1.23 -20.95
CA GLU A 41 11.92 1.63 -22.25
C GLU A 41 12.80 0.51 -22.82
N GLU A 42 12.75 0.31 -24.14
CA GLU A 42 13.66 -0.62 -24.82
C GLU A 42 15.12 -0.22 -24.57
N PRO A 43 16.04 -1.20 -24.43
CA PRO A 43 17.45 -0.92 -24.15
C PRO A 43 18.05 -0.05 -25.26
N SER A 44 18.24 1.24 -24.96
CA SER A 44 18.91 2.14 -25.89
C SER A 44 20.41 1.79 -25.95
N SER A 45 21.00 1.81 -27.14
CA SER A 45 22.45 1.67 -27.32
C SER A 45 23.25 2.88 -26.81
N LEU A 46 22.58 3.92 -26.29
CA LEU A 46 23.16 5.18 -25.86
C LEU A 46 22.95 5.39 -24.37
N TRP A 47 23.84 4.81 -23.57
CA TRP A 47 23.81 5.00 -22.11
C TRP A 47 23.92 6.47 -21.70
N ARG A 48 23.03 6.87 -20.79
CA ARG A 48 23.09 8.10 -19.99
C ARG A 48 23.06 7.72 -18.52
N TYR A 49 23.63 8.53 -17.64
CA TYR A 49 23.71 8.16 -16.23
C TYR A 49 22.32 8.01 -15.58
N GLN A 50 21.32 8.78 -16.05
CA GLN A 50 19.93 8.63 -15.60
C GLN A 50 19.35 7.26 -15.97
N LEU A 51 19.66 6.74 -17.16
CA LEU A 51 19.22 5.41 -17.58
C LEU A 51 19.88 4.30 -16.73
N VAL A 52 21.13 4.51 -16.30
CA VAL A 52 21.81 3.57 -15.39
C VAL A 52 21.16 3.61 -14.00
N ALA A 53 20.81 4.79 -13.49
CA ALA A 53 20.09 4.94 -12.23
C ALA A 53 18.68 4.31 -12.27
N ASP A 54 17.94 4.53 -13.37
CA ASP A 54 16.63 3.90 -13.58
C ASP A 54 16.75 2.37 -13.66
N ALA A 55 17.76 1.85 -14.38
CA ALA A 55 18.04 0.41 -14.43
C ALA A 55 18.40 -0.16 -13.06
N ALA A 56 19.15 0.58 -12.24
CA ALA A 56 19.47 0.20 -10.86
C ALA A 56 18.20 0.04 -10.00
N MET A 57 17.30 1.03 -10.06
CA MET A 57 16.05 1.00 -9.30
C MET A 57 15.10 -0.08 -9.81
N ARG A 58 14.96 -0.25 -11.12
CA ARG A 58 14.16 -1.35 -11.71
C ARG A 58 14.71 -2.72 -11.33
N GLY A 59 16.04 -2.88 -11.28
CA GLY A 59 16.68 -4.10 -10.78
C GLY A 59 16.34 -4.35 -9.31
N ALA A 60 16.41 -3.31 -8.47
CA ALA A 60 16.04 -3.40 -7.05
C ALA A 60 14.55 -3.72 -6.81
N LEU A 61 13.67 -3.35 -7.75
CA LEU A 61 12.25 -3.69 -7.78
C LEU A 61 11.96 -5.08 -8.38
N GLY A 62 12.99 -5.79 -8.88
CA GLY A 62 12.82 -7.09 -9.55
C GLY A 62 12.17 -7.00 -10.93
N LYS A 63 12.15 -5.82 -11.55
CA LYS A 63 11.54 -5.56 -12.86
C LYS A 63 12.53 -5.69 -14.02
N SER A 64 13.80 -5.34 -13.82
CA SER A 64 14.83 -5.40 -14.88
C SER A 64 15.79 -6.59 -14.73
N ILE A 65 16.41 -6.98 -15.85
CA ILE A 65 17.47 -7.98 -15.93
C ILE A 65 18.77 -7.36 -15.40
N ASN A 66 19.42 -7.99 -14.41
CA ASN A 66 20.70 -7.58 -13.81
C ASN A 66 21.79 -7.19 -14.83
N TYR A 67 21.75 -7.77 -16.04
CA TYR A 67 22.67 -7.44 -17.13
C TYR A 67 22.60 -5.97 -17.56
N GLN A 68 21.41 -5.36 -17.63
CA GLN A 68 21.27 -3.96 -18.06
C GLN A 68 21.96 -3.02 -17.08
N PHE A 69 21.75 -3.21 -15.78
CA PHE A 69 22.41 -2.42 -14.76
C PHE A 69 23.94 -2.62 -14.79
N SER A 70 24.41 -3.86 -14.94
CA SER A 70 25.85 -4.18 -15.03
C SER A 70 26.53 -3.54 -16.25
N ASP A 71 25.90 -3.58 -17.42
CA ASP A 71 26.40 -2.95 -18.64
C ASP A 71 26.44 -1.41 -18.50
N GLY A 72 25.36 -0.82 -17.95
CA GLY A 72 25.30 0.61 -17.65
C GLY A 72 26.34 1.06 -16.62
N LEU A 73 26.60 0.25 -15.59
CA LEU A 73 27.64 0.51 -14.59
C LEU A 73 29.03 0.48 -15.21
N THR A 74 29.29 -0.47 -16.12
CA THR A 74 30.54 -0.53 -16.90
C THR A 74 30.73 0.74 -17.72
N PHE A 75 29.66 1.25 -18.35
CA PHE A 75 29.69 2.53 -19.06
C PHE A 75 30.03 3.71 -18.14
N LEU A 76 29.46 3.78 -16.94
CA LEU A 76 29.79 4.83 -15.97
C LEU A 76 31.27 4.77 -15.56
N LYS A 77 31.79 3.59 -15.28
CA LYS A 77 33.20 3.37 -14.89
C LYS A 77 34.22 3.86 -15.94
N GLN A 78 33.83 3.93 -17.22
CA GLN A 78 34.70 4.44 -18.30
C GLN A 78 34.75 5.98 -18.36
N LYS A 79 33.94 6.69 -17.58
CA LYS A 79 33.90 8.16 -17.59
C LYS A 79 34.91 8.75 -16.61
N GLU A 80 35.44 9.92 -17.00
CA GLU A 80 36.16 10.80 -16.09
C GLU A 80 35.19 11.78 -15.42
N TYR A 81 35.29 11.85 -14.09
CA TYR A 81 34.48 12.69 -13.20
C TYR A 81 35.30 13.84 -12.64
N PHE A 82 34.62 14.92 -12.25
CA PHE A 82 35.25 16.09 -11.61
C PHE A 82 36.31 16.79 -12.47
N VAL A 83 36.19 16.69 -13.80
CA VAL A 83 37.09 17.34 -14.75
C VAL A 83 36.86 18.86 -14.71
N PRO A 84 37.89 19.69 -14.46
CA PRO A 84 37.75 21.14 -14.46
C PRO A 84 37.15 21.65 -15.78
N ASN A 85 36.23 22.63 -15.69
CA ASN A 85 35.54 23.25 -16.82
C ASN A 85 34.61 22.33 -17.64
N LYS A 86 34.38 21.09 -17.20
CA LYS A 86 33.32 20.22 -17.74
C LYS A 86 32.04 20.40 -16.92
N ILE A 87 30.90 20.40 -17.59
CA ILE A 87 29.60 20.42 -16.90
C ILE A 87 29.48 19.10 -16.12
N PRO A 88 29.30 19.16 -14.78
CA PRO A 88 29.12 17.96 -13.97
C PRO A 88 27.89 17.16 -14.40
N GLY A 89 27.99 15.83 -14.38
CA GLY A 89 26.89 14.93 -14.71
C GLY A 89 26.49 14.10 -13.49
N PHE A 90 26.75 12.79 -13.56
CA PHE A 90 26.46 11.82 -12.49
C PHE A 90 27.04 12.24 -11.14
N GLU A 91 28.26 12.80 -11.12
CA GLU A 91 28.92 13.20 -9.88
C GLU A 91 28.24 14.36 -9.14
N ALA A 92 27.32 15.07 -9.81
CA ALA A 92 26.53 16.16 -9.26
C ALA A 92 25.05 15.80 -9.09
N ASP A 93 24.69 14.51 -9.17
CA ASP A 93 23.32 14.02 -9.02
C ASP A 93 23.23 13.01 -7.85
N PRO A 94 22.98 13.50 -6.62
CA PRO A 94 22.92 12.65 -5.42
C PRO A 94 21.86 11.55 -5.50
N LEU A 95 20.71 11.81 -6.13
CA LEU A 95 19.65 10.82 -6.25
C LEU A 95 20.04 9.70 -7.22
N ALA A 96 20.68 10.03 -8.35
CA ALA A 96 21.25 9.04 -9.26
C ALA A 96 22.35 8.20 -8.59
N ILE A 97 23.23 8.83 -7.82
CA ILE A 97 24.27 8.14 -7.04
C ILE A 97 23.64 7.17 -6.03
N LEU A 98 22.59 7.61 -5.32
CA LEU A 98 21.85 6.78 -4.37
C LEU A 98 21.20 5.57 -5.06
N ALA A 99 20.61 5.77 -6.23
CA ALA A 99 20.02 4.69 -7.02
C ALA A 99 21.06 3.63 -7.42
N VAL A 100 22.23 4.06 -7.91
CA VAL A 100 23.33 3.15 -8.26
C VAL A 100 23.84 2.41 -7.02
N ALA A 101 23.93 3.06 -5.86
CA ALA A 101 24.28 2.40 -4.61
C ALA A 101 23.27 1.30 -4.23
N ILE A 102 21.97 1.55 -4.39
CA ILE A 102 20.91 0.54 -4.19
C ILE A 102 21.09 -0.61 -5.17
N GLY A 103 21.35 -0.33 -6.45
CA GLY A 103 21.59 -1.34 -7.47
C GLY A 103 22.78 -2.24 -7.12
N ILE A 104 23.92 -1.66 -6.73
CA ILE A 104 25.11 -2.42 -6.33
C ILE A 104 24.80 -3.33 -5.12
N GLU A 105 24.13 -2.80 -4.09
CA GLU A 105 23.75 -3.56 -2.89
C GLU A 105 22.85 -4.75 -3.25
N LYS A 106 21.87 -4.54 -4.13
CA LYS A 106 20.88 -5.56 -4.51
C LYS A 106 21.41 -6.60 -5.48
N SER A 107 22.26 -6.21 -6.42
CA SER A 107 22.84 -7.13 -7.40
C SER A 107 23.95 -8.00 -6.80
N GLY A 108 24.47 -7.67 -5.61
CA GLY A 108 25.56 -8.41 -4.98
C GLY A 108 26.88 -8.30 -5.75
N LEU A 109 27.08 -7.16 -6.41
CA LEU A 109 28.27 -6.84 -7.19
C LEU A 109 29.52 -6.71 -6.29
N ASP A 110 30.71 -6.73 -6.89
CA ASP A 110 31.96 -6.98 -6.16
C ASP A 110 32.45 -5.75 -5.34
N THR A 111 33.49 -5.96 -4.52
CA THR A 111 34.08 -4.89 -3.71
C THR A 111 34.66 -3.75 -4.55
N ASN A 112 35.07 -4.01 -5.80
CA ASN A 112 35.62 -2.97 -6.68
C ASN A 112 34.53 -2.00 -7.15
N ASP A 113 33.29 -2.47 -7.35
CA ASP A 113 32.14 -1.61 -7.65
C ASP A 113 31.82 -0.67 -6.47
N VAL A 114 31.87 -1.19 -5.24
CA VAL A 114 31.65 -0.42 -4.00
C VAL A 114 32.74 0.65 -3.82
N ASP A 115 34.01 0.27 -3.96
CA ASP A 115 35.15 1.18 -3.78
C ASP A 115 35.17 2.30 -4.83
N TRP A 116 34.83 1.96 -6.08
CA TRP A 116 34.69 2.93 -7.17
C TRP A 116 33.62 3.98 -6.85
N LEU A 117 32.41 3.53 -6.48
CA LEU A 117 31.32 4.46 -6.19
C LEU A 117 31.62 5.30 -4.94
N ASN A 118 32.23 4.70 -3.90
CA ASN A 118 32.63 5.42 -2.70
C ASN A 118 33.66 6.52 -2.98
N THR A 119 34.57 6.32 -3.94
CA THR A 119 35.52 7.35 -4.37
C THR A 119 34.80 8.56 -4.97
N ILE A 120 33.79 8.32 -5.82
CA ILE A 120 32.96 9.39 -6.39
C ILE A 120 32.17 10.09 -5.29
N ILE A 121 31.51 9.34 -4.40
CA ILE A 121 30.72 9.89 -3.30
C ILE A 121 31.59 10.77 -2.38
N THR A 122 32.79 10.34 -2.04
CA THR A 122 33.72 11.10 -1.18
C THR A 122 34.07 12.45 -1.81
N CYS A 123 34.46 12.44 -3.09
CA CYS A 123 34.75 13.67 -3.82
C CYS A 123 33.53 14.58 -4.01
N ALA A 124 32.33 14.01 -4.17
CA ALA A 124 31.09 14.76 -4.28
C ALA A 124 30.72 15.43 -2.94
N ILE A 125 30.88 14.71 -1.82
CA ILE A 125 30.67 15.22 -0.46
C ILE A 125 31.56 16.45 -0.19
N ASP A 126 32.83 16.40 -0.57
CA ASP A 126 33.78 17.50 -0.33
C ASP A 126 33.43 18.79 -1.09
N LYS A 127 32.66 18.67 -2.18
CA LYS A 127 32.30 19.78 -3.07
C LYS A 127 30.87 20.28 -2.87
N GLU A 128 29.99 19.46 -2.31
CA GLU A 128 28.58 19.79 -2.11
C GLU A 128 28.40 20.78 -0.94
N GLN A 129 27.58 21.81 -1.16
CA GLN A 129 27.28 22.85 -0.18
C GLN A 129 25.83 22.74 0.32
N ASP A 130 24.95 22.17 -0.49
CA ASP A 130 23.57 21.97 -0.10
C ASP A 130 23.45 20.81 0.90
N LYS A 131 22.89 21.11 2.07
CA LYS A 131 22.82 20.17 3.20
C LYS A 131 21.94 18.96 2.87
N TRP A 132 20.85 19.15 2.13
CA TRP A 132 19.94 18.07 1.76
C TRP A 132 20.62 17.08 0.81
N ARG A 133 21.24 17.60 -0.25
CA ARG A 133 22.01 16.84 -1.24
C ARG A 133 23.21 16.12 -0.60
N LEU A 134 23.89 16.77 0.35
CA LEU A 134 24.96 16.15 1.14
C LEU A 134 24.46 14.93 1.93
N ASP A 135 23.28 15.02 2.55
CA ASP A 135 22.72 13.91 3.31
C ASP A 135 22.25 12.75 2.40
N LEU A 136 21.82 13.02 1.15
CA LEU A 136 21.57 11.97 0.15
C LEU A 136 22.86 11.23 -0.26
N LEU A 137 23.96 11.95 -0.44
CA LEU A 137 25.27 11.33 -0.71
C LEU A 137 25.74 10.45 0.45
N LYS A 138 25.54 10.90 1.70
CA LYS A 138 25.82 10.09 2.89
C LYS A 138 24.91 8.87 2.97
N ALA A 139 23.63 9.01 2.63
CA ALA A 139 22.71 7.88 2.53
C ALA A 139 23.20 6.81 1.54
N ALA A 140 23.82 7.19 0.42
CA ALA A 140 24.43 6.23 -0.49
C ALA A 140 25.55 5.41 0.18
N ARG A 141 26.37 6.03 1.05
CA ARG A 141 27.39 5.30 1.84
C ARG A 141 26.78 4.38 2.89
N VAL A 142 25.63 4.73 3.46
CA VAL A 142 24.86 3.84 4.36
C VAL A 142 24.43 2.59 3.61
N ILE A 143 23.89 2.75 2.39
CA ILE A 143 23.43 1.64 1.55
C ILE A 143 24.58 0.70 1.17
N LEU A 144 25.75 1.28 0.85
CA LEU A 144 26.97 0.52 0.59
C LEU A 144 27.62 -0.07 1.86
N LYS A 145 27.03 0.13 3.05
CA LYS A 145 27.53 -0.39 4.34
C LYS A 145 28.94 0.13 4.71
N ILE A 146 29.29 1.33 4.25
CA ILE A 146 30.61 1.93 4.47
C ILE A 146 30.64 2.75 5.76
N ASP A 147 29.64 3.60 5.97
CA ASP A 147 29.56 4.49 7.12
C ASP A 147 28.10 4.83 7.44
N VAL A 148 27.60 4.23 8.52
CA VAL A 148 26.21 4.40 8.98
C VAL A 148 26.06 5.59 9.94
N GLN A 149 27.15 6.04 10.58
CA GLN A 149 27.08 7.01 11.68
C GLN A 149 27.06 8.47 11.21
N SER A 150 27.47 8.74 9.96
CA SER A 150 27.57 10.12 9.44
C SER A 150 26.26 10.72 8.94
N LEU A 151 25.21 9.91 8.74
CA LEU A 151 23.90 10.36 8.26
C LEU A 151 23.05 10.91 9.42
N ASN A 152 23.01 12.24 9.56
CA ASN A 152 22.29 12.90 10.66
C ASN A 152 20.84 13.26 10.31
N ASN A 153 20.49 13.31 9.02
CA ASN A 153 19.16 13.70 8.58
C ASN A 153 18.11 12.69 9.02
N VAL A 154 17.25 13.10 9.95
CA VAL A 154 16.26 12.21 10.56
C VAL A 154 15.18 11.77 9.57
N ILE A 155 14.83 12.61 8.59
CA ILE A 155 13.84 12.27 7.55
C ILE A 155 14.38 11.13 6.69
N ILE A 156 15.61 11.27 6.18
CA ILE A 156 16.23 10.25 5.32
C ILE A 156 16.47 8.97 6.12
N ARG A 157 16.99 9.05 7.35
CA ARG A 157 17.09 7.88 8.24
C ARG A 157 15.74 7.20 8.39
N CYS A 158 14.67 7.96 8.65
CA CYS A 158 13.30 7.47 8.80
C CYS A 158 12.79 6.74 7.57
N ALA A 159 12.92 7.33 6.40
CA ALA A 159 12.60 6.67 5.16
C ALA A 159 13.35 5.35 4.99
N LEU A 160 14.68 5.35 5.19
CA LEU A 160 15.54 4.17 5.01
C LEU A 160 15.30 3.07 6.05
N SER A 161 14.83 3.41 7.25
CA SER A 161 14.48 2.42 8.28
C SER A 161 13.34 1.49 7.83
N SER A 162 12.42 1.97 6.97
CA SER A 162 11.37 1.12 6.36
C SER A 162 11.93 -0.02 5.49
N LYS A 163 13.18 0.09 5.07
CA LYS A 163 13.94 -0.89 4.29
C LYS A 163 14.96 -1.67 5.11
N GLY A 164 14.99 -1.46 6.43
CA GLY A 164 15.94 -2.10 7.33
C GLY A 164 17.37 -1.59 7.18
N LEU A 165 17.57 -0.42 6.56
CA LEU A 165 18.89 0.15 6.27
C LEU A 165 19.39 1.09 7.38
N CYS A 166 18.47 1.61 8.21
CA CYS A 166 18.77 2.47 9.36
C CYS A 166 17.99 2.02 10.59
N GLN A 167 18.58 2.22 11.77
CA GLN A 167 17.87 2.15 13.05
C GLN A 167 17.48 3.55 13.51
N ILE A 168 16.35 3.66 14.20
CA ILE A 168 15.81 4.93 14.68
C ILE A 168 15.33 4.77 16.11
N GLU A 169 15.72 5.73 16.94
CA GLU A 169 15.35 5.78 18.33
C GLU A 169 14.02 6.51 18.53
N LYS A 170 13.39 6.34 19.69
CA LYS A 170 12.10 6.99 19.98
C LYS A 170 12.17 8.52 19.90
N ASP A 171 13.30 9.11 20.28
CA ASP A 171 13.48 10.56 20.25
C ASP A 171 13.59 11.09 18.80
N ASP A 172 14.16 10.29 17.89
CA ASP A 172 14.22 10.61 16.46
C ASP A 172 12.81 10.59 15.82
N HIS A 173 11.87 9.77 16.30
CA HIS A 173 10.50 9.75 15.76
C HIS A 173 9.80 11.10 15.89
N LYS A 174 9.90 11.71 17.07
CA LYS A 174 9.28 13.01 17.34
C LYS A 174 9.92 14.10 16.48
N LEU A 175 11.25 14.09 16.37
CA LEU A 175 11.98 15.04 15.54
C LEU A 175 11.62 14.89 14.06
N ALA A 176 11.46 13.66 13.57
CA ALA A 176 11.01 13.40 12.21
C ALA A 176 9.57 13.88 11.97
N GLU A 177 8.64 13.65 12.91
CA GLU A 177 7.26 14.17 12.81
C GLU A 177 7.26 15.70 12.72
N GLU A 178 8.00 16.38 13.61
CA GLU A 178 8.13 17.84 13.62
C GLU A 178 8.73 18.37 12.32
N GLN A 179 9.79 17.75 11.80
CA GLN A 179 10.40 18.18 10.55
C GLN A 179 9.50 17.94 9.34
N CYS A 180 8.76 16.82 9.29
CA CYS A 180 7.80 16.54 8.21
C CYS A 180 6.67 17.57 8.14
N LEU A 181 6.27 18.18 9.26
CA LEU A 181 5.26 19.24 9.30
C LEU A 181 5.72 20.56 8.68
N ILE A 182 7.04 20.80 8.65
CA ILE A 182 7.63 21.97 8.00
C ILE A 182 7.76 21.66 6.50
N PHE A 183 6.61 21.59 5.83
CA PHE A 183 6.51 21.37 4.38
C PHE A 183 6.07 22.68 3.70
N ALA A 184 7.04 23.49 3.29
CA ALA A 184 6.85 24.62 2.40
C ALA A 184 7.87 24.50 1.27
N ASP A 185 7.40 24.48 0.02
CA ASP A 185 8.21 24.51 -1.20
C ASP A 185 9.28 23.40 -1.33
N ALA A 186 8.91 22.15 -1.03
CA ALA A 186 9.80 21.00 -1.20
C ALA A 186 9.92 20.55 -2.66
N SER A 187 11.12 20.12 -3.06
CA SER A 187 11.31 19.41 -4.33
C SER A 187 10.59 18.04 -4.30
N SER A 188 10.38 17.44 -5.46
CA SER A 188 9.82 16.08 -5.56
C SER A 188 10.68 15.03 -4.84
N GLU A 189 12.00 15.23 -4.79
CA GLU A 189 12.93 14.42 -3.99
C GLU A 189 12.71 14.58 -2.49
N ASP A 190 12.57 15.80 -1.98
CA ASP A 190 12.31 16.03 -0.56
C ASP A 190 10.91 15.50 -0.17
N ALA A 191 9.91 15.72 -1.04
CA ALA A 191 8.58 15.17 -0.86
C ALA A 191 8.57 13.63 -0.76
N LEU A 192 9.34 12.96 -1.61
CA LEU A 192 9.53 11.50 -1.60
C LEU A 192 10.01 10.99 -0.23
N PHE A 193 11.12 11.53 0.28
CA PHE A 193 11.70 11.09 1.54
C PHE A 193 10.82 11.45 2.74
N ARG A 194 10.14 12.60 2.72
CA ARG A 194 9.16 12.98 3.76
C ARG A 194 7.95 12.07 3.77
N TYR A 195 7.43 11.69 2.62
CA TYR A 195 6.31 10.75 2.53
C TYR A 195 6.72 9.39 3.08
N ALA A 196 7.88 8.88 2.67
CA ALA A 196 8.43 7.62 3.15
C ALA A 196 8.65 7.63 4.68
N ALA A 197 9.20 8.73 5.22
CA ALA A 197 9.37 8.93 6.65
C ALA A 197 8.02 8.91 7.39
N LEU A 198 7.03 9.72 6.96
CA LEU A 198 5.70 9.76 7.58
C LEU A 198 5.00 8.40 7.52
N ASN A 199 5.05 7.71 6.39
CA ASN A 199 4.48 6.36 6.26
C ASN A 199 5.12 5.38 7.25
N THR A 200 6.42 5.52 7.49
CA THR A 200 7.16 4.72 8.47
C THR A 200 6.74 5.04 9.89
N LEU A 201 6.68 6.32 10.26
CA LEU A 201 6.24 6.75 11.60
C LEU A 201 4.83 6.26 11.93
N ILE A 202 3.91 6.33 10.97
CA ILE A 202 2.54 5.86 11.12
C ILE A 202 2.50 4.35 11.40
N LYS A 203 3.30 3.57 10.68
CA LYS A 203 3.43 2.12 10.89
C LYS A 203 4.04 1.79 12.25
N VAL A 204 5.13 2.46 12.63
CA VAL A 204 5.88 2.18 13.86
C VAL A 204 5.10 2.59 15.11
N GLU A 205 4.39 3.71 15.07
CA GLU A 205 3.58 4.19 16.19
C GLU A 205 2.23 3.49 16.33
N GLY A 206 1.90 2.56 15.42
CA GLY A 206 0.60 1.87 15.43
C GLY A 206 -0.57 2.84 15.26
N ARG A 207 -0.34 4.03 14.66
CA ARG A 207 -1.42 4.95 14.29
C ARG A 207 -2.17 4.29 13.15
N ILE A 208 -3.21 3.51 13.48
CA ILE A 208 -4.09 2.90 12.49
C ILE A 208 -4.68 4.02 11.64
N ARG A 209 -4.41 3.99 10.33
CA ARG A 209 -5.05 4.88 9.37
C ARG A 209 -6.44 4.36 9.08
N PHE A 210 -7.43 4.91 9.77
CA PHE A 210 -8.80 4.88 9.30
C PHE A 210 -8.92 6.01 8.26
N GLY A 211 -8.74 5.70 6.96
CA GLY A 211 -8.91 6.73 5.90
C GLY A 211 -8.08 6.60 4.61
N LYS A 212 -7.26 5.55 4.43
CA LYS A 212 -6.65 5.17 3.12
C LYS A 212 -6.54 3.65 2.97
N THR A 213 -7.57 2.96 3.45
CA THR A 213 -7.67 1.50 3.34
C THR A 213 -7.99 1.16 1.89
N GLN A 214 -7.19 0.32 1.23
CA GLN A 214 -7.47 -0.15 -0.12
C GLN A 214 -8.53 -1.27 -0.08
N ILE A 215 -9.00 -1.69 -1.25
CA ILE A 215 -10.05 -2.71 -1.36
C ILE A 215 -9.52 -4.06 -0.86
N GLU A 216 -8.25 -4.34 -1.12
CA GLU A 216 -7.54 -5.53 -0.67
C GLU A 216 -7.52 -5.61 0.86
N ASP A 217 -7.38 -4.46 1.54
CA ASP A 217 -7.44 -4.40 2.99
C ASP A 217 -8.86 -4.68 3.53
N ILE A 218 -9.92 -4.27 2.80
CA ILE A 218 -11.31 -4.65 3.13
C ILE A 218 -11.48 -6.15 3.00
N SER A 219 -11.04 -6.73 1.88
CA SER A 219 -11.10 -8.16 1.63
C SER A 219 -10.40 -8.95 2.73
N GLU A 220 -9.21 -8.51 3.13
CA GLU A 220 -8.44 -9.14 4.20
C GLU A 220 -9.14 -9.00 5.56
N LEU A 221 -9.68 -7.81 5.87
CA LEU A 221 -10.45 -7.59 7.09
C LEU A 221 -11.68 -8.52 7.16
N LEU A 222 -12.44 -8.62 6.06
CA LEU A 222 -13.62 -9.46 5.97
C LEU A 222 -13.28 -10.95 6.07
N LYS A 223 -12.16 -11.41 5.49
CA LYS A 223 -11.66 -12.79 5.68
C LYS A 223 -11.31 -13.09 7.14
N ASN A 224 -10.82 -12.08 7.86
CA ASN A 224 -10.47 -12.19 9.28
C ASN A 224 -11.69 -12.14 10.23
N VAL A 225 -12.91 -12.00 9.70
CA VAL A 225 -14.15 -12.15 10.48
C VAL A 225 -14.25 -13.53 11.11
N GLU A 226 -13.98 -14.61 10.37
CA GLU A 226 -14.11 -15.97 10.89
C GLU A 226 -13.24 -16.23 12.13
N PRO A 227 -11.92 -15.90 12.14
CA PRO A 227 -11.11 -15.94 13.35
C PRO A 227 -11.65 -15.09 14.51
N ALA A 228 -12.21 -13.91 14.23
CA ALA A 228 -12.76 -13.01 15.25
C ALA A 228 -13.94 -13.65 16.00
N LEU A 229 -14.70 -14.53 15.33
CA LEU A 229 -15.83 -15.23 15.93
C LEU A 229 -15.42 -16.20 17.06
N LYS A 230 -14.14 -16.51 17.23
CA LYS A 230 -13.63 -17.31 18.36
C LYS A 230 -14.00 -16.73 19.73
N ARG A 231 -14.16 -15.41 19.84
CA ARG A 231 -14.57 -14.72 21.08
C ARG A 231 -16.03 -14.29 21.08
N TRP A 232 -16.78 -14.63 20.04
CA TRP A 232 -18.18 -14.26 19.90
C TRP A 232 -19.05 -14.93 20.98
N PRO A 233 -19.86 -14.17 21.74
CA PRO A 233 -20.70 -14.74 22.78
C PRO A 233 -21.78 -15.66 22.19
N PHE A 234 -21.65 -16.96 22.42
CA PHE A 234 -22.70 -17.94 22.17
C PHE A 234 -22.72 -18.95 23.33
N GLU A 235 -23.44 -18.60 24.39
CA GLU A 235 -23.40 -19.31 25.66
C GLU A 235 -24.65 -20.18 25.83
N GLU A 236 -24.46 -21.43 26.29
CA GLU A 236 -25.57 -22.25 26.79
C GLU A 236 -25.86 -21.99 28.27
N LYS A 237 -24.87 -21.49 29.01
CA LYS A 237 -24.92 -21.22 30.45
C LYS A 237 -24.13 -19.96 30.77
N ALA A 238 -24.60 -19.20 31.76
CA ALA A 238 -23.92 -18.01 32.23
C ALA A 238 -22.48 -18.32 32.70
N LYS A 239 -21.50 -17.51 32.27
CA LYS A 239 -20.08 -17.72 32.62
C LYS A 239 -19.72 -17.26 34.03
N THR A 240 -20.51 -16.38 34.63
CA THR A 240 -20.28 -15.87 35.99
C THR A 240 -21.58 -15.86 36.79
N LYS A 241 -21.47 -15.79 38.12
CA LYS A 241 -22.63 -15.78 39.04
C LYS A 241 -23.59 -14.60 38.80
N ASN A 242 -23.09 -13.49 38.24
CA ASN A 242 -23.85 -12.25 38.07
C ASN A 242 -24.16 -11.92 36.60
N SER A 243 -23.79 -12.79 35.65
CA SER A 243 -24.05 -12.58 34.22
C SER A 243 -25.29 -13.36 33.77
N THR A 244 -26.05 -12.80 32.84
CA THR A 244 -27.04 -13.56 32.06
C THR A 244 -26.36 -14.33 30.93
N ILE A 245 -27.02 -15.36 30.41
CA ILE A 245 -26.59 -16.08 29.20
C ILE A 245 -26.53 -15.09 28.05
N GLN A 246 -25.39 -14.99 27.37
CA GLN A 246 -25.23 -14.15 26.19
C GLN A 246 -25.13 -15.00 24.92
N LYS A 247 -26.08 -14.80 23.99
CA LYS A 247 -26.04 -15.35 22.63
C LYS A 247 -26.20 -14.23 21.63
N TRP A 248 -25.16 -13.98 20.85
CA TRP A 248 -25.18 -13.05 19.73
C TRP A 248 -25.54 -13.87 18.49
N ASP A 249 -26.84 -14.11 18.32
CA ASP A 249 -27.35 -15.04 17.32
C ASP A 249 -27.56 -14.36 15.95
N ILE A 250 -26.95 -14.91 14.89
CA ILE A 250 -27.08 -14.40 13.53
C ILE A 250 -28.07 -15.30 12.79
N GLN A 251 -29.23 -14.74 12.44
CA GLN A 251 -30.37 -15.52 11.92
C GLN A 251 -30.74 -15.17 10.48
N ASN A 252 -30.25 -14.04 9.97
CA ASN A 252 -30.60 -13.48 8.67
C ASN A 252 -29.55 -12.45 8.21
N GLU A 253 -29.74 -11.95 6.99
CA GLU A 253 -28.85 -10.98 6.32
C GLU A 253 -28.73 -9.68 7.11
N TYR A 254 -29.83 -9.16 7.68
CA TYR A 254 -29.83 -7.94 8.48
C TYR A 254 -28.94 -8.04 9.74
N HIS A 255 -28.86 -9.22 10.37
CA HIS A 255 -27.96 -9.44 11.51
C HIS A 255 -26.50 -9.41 11.05
N VAL A 256 -26.20 -9.95 9.86
CA VAL A 256 -24.85 -9.91 9.27
C VAL A 256 -24.50 -8.47 8.89
N GLN A 257 -25.41 -7.73 8.28
CA GLN A 257 -25.24 -6.30 7.96
C GLN A 257 -24.94 -5.49 9.22
N SER A 258 -25.71 -5.68 10.30
CA SER A 258 -25.48 -5.02 11.59
C SER A 258 -24.10 -5.35 12.18
N TYR A 259 -23.65 -6.59 12.03
CA TYR A 259 -22.32 -7.01 12.48
C TYR A 259 -21.21 -6.36 11.66
N LEU A 260 -21.31 -6.39 10.33
CA LEU A 260 -20.34 -5.76 9.44
C LEU A 260 -20.31 -4.24 9.65
N TRP A 261 -21.46 -3.60 9.88
CA TRP A 261 -21.52 -2.19 10.26
C TRP A 261 -20.69 -1.89 11.51
N ALA A 262 -20.87 -2.69 12.58
CA ALA A 262 -20.10 -2.51 13.81
C ALA A 262 -18.58 -2.69 13.62
N LEU A 263 -18.16 -3.51 12.66
CA LEU A 263 -16.76 -3.72 12.31
C LEU A 263 -16.19 -2.59 11.44
N LEU A 264 -16.94 -2.14 10.43
CA LEU A 264 -16.45 -1.25 9.38
C LEU A 264 -16.64 0.23 9.73
N ARG A 265 -17.69 0.59 10.48
CA ARG A 265 -18.02 1.99 10.78
C ARG A 265 -16.90 2.76 11.50
N PRO A 266 -16.12 2.16 12.44
CA PRO A 266 -14.97 2.83 13.03
C PRO A 266 -13.82 3.12 12.05
N ILE A 267 -13.78 2.39 10.93
CA ILE A 267 -12.74 2.46 9.90
C ILE A 267 -13.14 3.43 8.78
N PHE A 268 -14.43 3.45 8.43
CA PHE A 268 -14.99 4.21 7.32
C PHE A 268 -16.05 5.20 7.82
N SER A 269 -15.64 6.47 7.94
CA SER A 269 -16.52 7.57 8.33
C SER A 269 -17.60 7.88 7.28
N ASP A 270 -17.45 7.37 6.08
CA ASP A 270 -18.35 7.45 4.93
C ASP A 270 -19.07 6.13 4.61
N LEU A 271 -19.02 5.14 5.53
CA LEU A 271 -19.87 3.95 5.42
C LEU A 271 -21.35 4.37 5.49
N GLN A 272 -22.09 4.05 4.45
CA GLN A 272 -23.54 4.25 4.35
C GLN A 272 -24.26 2.91 4.50
N ASP A 273 -25.40 2.96 5.18
CA ASP A 273 -26.35 1.86 5.30
C ASP A 273 -27.57 2.18 4.43
N GLU A 274 -28.11 1.18 3.73
CA GLU A 274 -29.36 1.27 2.98
C GLU A 274 -29.48 2.47 2.00
N GLU A 275 -28.49 2.71 1.13
CA GLU A 275 -28.60 3.77 0.12
C GLU A 275 -29.54 3.37 -1.03
N TYR A 276 -30.51 4.22 -1.36
CA TYR A 276 -31.32 4.08 -2.57
C TYR A 276 -30.57 4.60 -3.78
N LEU A 277 -30.25 3.72 -4.74
CA LEU A 277 -29.70 4.17 -6.02
C LEU A 277 -30.78 4.85 -6.87
N LYS A 278 -30.35 5.64 -7.86
CA LYS A 278 -31.23 6.16 -8.93
C LYS A 278 -32.06 5.01 -9.52
N SER A 279 -33.35 5.26 -9.72
CA SER A 279 -34.30 4.25 -10.19
C SER A 279 -33.89 3.68 -11.55
N VAL A 280 -33.92 2.35 -11.69
CA VAL A 280 -33.80 1.64 -12.96
C VAL A 280 -35.21 1.17 -13.36
N GLY A 281 -35.84 1.87 -14.29
CA GLY A 281 -37.24 1.60 -14.65
C GLY A 281 -38.17 1.79 -13.43
N TYR A 282 -38.89 0.74 -13.03
CA TYR A 282 -39.76 0.74 -11.84
C TYR A 282 -39.10 0.22 -10.57
N LYS A 283 -37.81 -0.15 -10.61
CA LYS A 283 -37.08 -0.64 -9.43
C LYS A 283 -36.28 0.50 -8.80
N HIS A 284 -36.36 0.61 -7.48
CA HIS A 284 -35.49 1.44 -6.65
C HIS A 284 -34.48 0.50 -5.99
N PRO A 285 -33.27 0.34 -6.58
CA PRO A 285 -32.25 -0.51 -5.98
C PRO A 285 -31.91 -0.02 -4.59
N ARG A 286 -31.74 -0.96 -3.67
CA ARG A 286 -31.13 -0.72 -2.37
C ARG A 286 -29.85 -1.54 -2.31
N VAL A 287 -28.76 -0.89 -1.94
CA VAL A 287 -27.50 -1.57 -1.61
C VAL A 287 -27.45 -1.85 -0.12
N ASP A 288 -26.80 -2.94 0.27
CA ASP A 288 -26.70 -3.33 1.67
C ASP A 288 -25.78 -2.41 2.46
N LEU A 289 -24.49 -2.34 2.08
CA LEU A 289 -23.51 -1.46 2.68
C LEU A 289 -22.66 -0.81 1.59
N ALA A 290 -22.39 0.49 1.72
CA ALA A 290 -21.64 1.24 0.72
C ALA A 290 -20.53 2.09 1.34
N ILE A 291 -19.37 2.13 0.68
CA ILE A 291 -18.22 2.97 1.04
C ILE A 291 -17.90 3.87 -0.14
N GLU A 292 -18.39 5.11 -0.10
CA GLU A 292 -18.32 6.08 -1.20
C GLU A 292 -16.87 6.39 -1.61
N SER A 293 -15.97 6.58 -0.64
CA SER A 293 -14.55 6.88 -0.89
C SER A 293 -13.82 5.78 -1.66
N LEU A 294 -14.34 4.55 -1.63
CA LEU A 294 -13.79 3.40 -2.36
C LEU A 294 -14.60 3.03 -3.62
N LYS A 295 -15.74 3.71 -3.86
CA LYS A 295 -16.74 3.33 -4.85
C LYS A 295 -17.17 1.86 -4.73
N LEU A 296 -17.25 1.39 -3.49
CA LEU A 296 -17.42 -0.02 -3.15
C LEU A 296 -18.79 -0.28 -2.53
N VAL A 297 -19.46 -1.33 -3.00
CA VAL A 297 -20.62 -1.95 -2.35
C VAL A 297 -20.19 -3.27 -1.70
N ILE A 298 -20.66 -3.52 -0.49
CA ILE A 298 -20.54 -4.83 0.17
C ILE A 298 -21.93 -5.47 0.15
N GLU A 299 -22.08 -6.49 -0.69
CA GLU A 299 -23.33 -7.24 -0.86
C GLU A 299 -23.38 -8.40 0.13
N VAL A 300 -24.42 -8.46 0.97
CA VAL A 300 -24.48 -9.39 2.09
C VAL A 300 -25.55 -10.46 1.83
N LYS A 301 -25.14 -11.73 1.85
CA LYS A 301 -26.06 -12.86 1.68
C LYS A 301 -25.98 -13.86 2.83
N TYR A 302 -27.11 -14.50 3.14
CA TYR A 302 -27.20 -15.51 4.19
C TYR A 302 -27.55 -16.88 3.62
N LEU A 303 -26.60 -17.80 3.66
CA LEU A 303 -26.78 -19.16 3.16
C LEU A 303 -27.43 -20.04 4.24
N ARG A 304 -28.70 -20.39 4.00
CA ARG A 304 -29.49 -21.26 4.89
C ARG A 304 -29.22 -22.74 4.68
N GLU A 305 -29.02 -23.13 3.42
CA GLU A 305 -28.86 -24.50 2.98
C GLU A 305 -27.73 -24.59 1.95
N SER A 306 -26.92 -25.65 2.01
CA SER A 306 -25.74 -25.82 1.13
C SER A 306 -25.98 -26.88 0.06
N ASN A 307 -27.24 -27.11 -0.33
CA ASN A 307 -27.56 -27.98 -1.44
C ASN A 307 -27.31 -27.26 -2.78
N GLN A 308 -27.20 -28.03 -3.86
CA GLN A 308 -26.82 -27.48 -5.17
C GLN A 308 -27.80 -26.42 -5.70
N SER A 309 -29.10 -26.57 -5.44
CA SER A 309 -30.12 -25.60 -5.86
C SER A 309 -29.93 -24.28 -5.12
N ALA A 310 -29.80 -24.32 -3.79
CA ALA A 310 -29.62 -23.13 -2.97
C ALA A 310 -28.34 -22.37 -3.32
N LEU A 311 -27.26 -23.08 -3.63
CA LEU A 311 -26.01 -22.45 -4.09
C LEU A 311 -26.16 -21.80 -5.47
N ALA A 312 -26.91 -22.41 -6.38
CA ALA A 312 -27.18 -21.83 -7.70
C ALA A 312 -28.08 -20.60 -7.59
N ASP A 313 -29.15 -20.68 -6.79
CA ASP A 313 -30.07 -19.57 -6.54
C ASP A 313 -29.34 -18.37 -5.91
N LEU A 314 -28.41 -18.62 -4.98
CA LEU A 314 -27.57 -17.59 -4.39
C LEU A 314 -26.72 -16.86 -5.44
N VAL A 315 -26.05 -17.61 -6.33
CA VAL A 315 -25.22 -17.02 -7.40
C VAL A 315 -26.09 -16.23 -8.39
N GLU A 316 -27.29 -16.70 -8.71
CA GLU A 316 -28.23 -16.00 -9.60
C GLU A 316 -28.68 -14.67 -9.00
N GLN A 317 -29.01 -14.64 -7.70
CA GLN A 317 -29.36 -13.42 -6.98
C GLN A 317 -28.21 -12.41 -7.02
N ILE A 318 -26.99 -12.84 -6.68
CA ILE A 318 -25.80 -11.99 -6.70
C ILE A 318 -25.54 -11.42 -8.11
N ALA A 319 -25.68 -12.24 -9.16
CA ALA A 319 -25.49 -11.79 -10.53
C ALA A 319 -26.55 -10.73 -10.94
N ALA A 320 -27.79 -10.92 -10.50
CA ALA A 320 -28.86 -9.96 -10.74
C ALA A 320 -28.61 -8.62 -10.01
N ASP A 321 -28.19 -8.67 -8.74
CA ASP A 321 -27.89 -7.50 -7.92
C ASP A 321 -26.68 -6.74 -8.48
N ALA A 322 -25.59 -7.45 -8.80
CA ALA A 322 -24.41 -6.85 -9.43
C ALA A 322 -24.74 -6.18 -10.77
N SER A 323 -25.54 -6.83 -11.62
CA SER A 323 -25.98 -6.25 -12.89
C SER A 323 -26.78 -4.97 -12.67
N LEU A 324 -27.66 -4.95 -11.67
CA LEU A 324 -28.52 -3.83 -11.37
C LEU A 324 -27.73 -2.63 -10.81
N TYR A 325 -26.74 -2.87 -9.94
CA TYR A 325 -25.84 -1.83 -9.44
C TYR A 325 -24.94 -1.23 -10.53
N LEU A 326 -24.42 -2.07 -11.43
CA LEU A 326 -23.50 -1.66 -12.50
C LEU A 326 -24.19 -1.14 -13.77
N SER A 327 -25.48 -1.46 -13.97
CA SER A 327 -26.26 -0.99 -15.12
C SER A 327 -26.54 0.51 -15.10
N LEU A 328 -26.39 1.13 -13.93
CA LEU A 328 -26.52 2.55 -13.75
C LEU A 328 -25.20 3.21 -14.19
N ASN A 329 -25.28 4.24 -15.04
CA ASN A 329 -24.24 5.28 -15.16
C ASN A 329 -24.13 6.10 -13.84
N ASN A 330 -24.18 5.42 -12.70
CA ASN A 330 -23.91 5.98 -11.39
C ASN A 330 -22.40 5.98 -11.23
N GLU A 331 -21.80 7.15 -11.37
CA GLU A 331 -20.38 7.37 -11.08
C GLU A 331 -19.99 7.05 -9.62
N SER A 332 -20.99 6.73 -8.78
CA SER A 332 -20.89 6.49 -7.34
C SER A 332 -20.27 5.15 -6.95
N PHE A 333 -20.57 4.05 -7.64
CA PHE A 333 -20.09 2.70 -7.27
C PHE A 333 -19.75 1.86 -8.51
N ASP A 334 -18.55 1.27 -8.55
CA ASP A 334 -18.08 0.46 -9.66
C ASP A 334 -17.52 -0.92 -9.24
N LYS A 335 -17.48 -1.18 -7.93
CA LYS A 335 -16.89 -2.40 -7.36
C LYS A 335 -17.81 -3.00 -6.30
N ILE A 336 -17.81 -4.32 -6.24
CA ILE A 336 -18.62 -5.10 -5.32
C ILE A 336 -17.75 -6.14 -4.62
N ILE A 337 -17.83 -6.22 -3.29
CA ILE A 337 -17.38 -7.38 -2.52
C ILE A 337 -18.61 -8.14 -2.05
N VAL A 338 -18.67 -9.44 -2.32
CA VAL A 338 -19.74 -10.28 -1.77
C VAL A 338 -19.31 -10.87 -0.44
N PHE A 339 -20.15 -10.73 0.58
CA PHE A 339 -19.98 -11.38 1.87
C PHE A 339 -21.11 -12.38 2.11
N VAL A 340 -20.78 -13.66 2.18
CA VAL A 340 -21.73 -14.74 2.44
C VAL A 340 -21.53 -15.27 3.86
N TRP A 341 -22.58 -15.17 4.67
CA TRP A 341 -22.65 -15.88 5.95
C TRP A 341 -23.20 -17.29 5.73
N ASP A 342 -22.37 -18.31 5.93
CA ASP A 342 -22.75 -19.71 5.82
C ASP A 342 -23.24 -20.27 7.16
N ASN A 343 -24.57 -20.36 7.31
CA ASN A 343 -25.20 -20.91 8.49
C ASN A 343 -25.18 -22.45 8.52
N THR A 344 -24.81 -23.13 7.45
CA THR A 344 -24.74 -24.59 7.43
C THR A 344 -23.53 -25.12 8.19
N GLY A 345 -22.46 -24.32 8.26
CA GLY A 345 -21.18 -24.72 8.84
C GLY A 345 -20.39 -25.70 7.96
N SER A 346 -20.68 -25.75 6.65
CA SER A 346 -20.05 -26.65 5.69
C SER A 346 -19.04 -25.91 4.83
N VAL A 347 -17.76 -26.22 4.98
CA VAL A 347 -16.69 -25.50 4.24
C VAL A 347 -16.41 -26.04 2.84
N GLN A 348 -16.98 -27.20 2.48
CA GLN A 348 -16.60 -27.93 1.26
C GLN A 348 -16.92 -27.18 -0.04
N HIS A 349 -17.92 -26.30 -0.02
CA HIS A 349 -18.42 -25.60 -1.19
C HIS A 349 -17.87 -24.17 -1.32
N HIS A 350 -17.19 -23.65 -0.29
CA HIS A 350 -16.76 -22.25 -0.21
C HIS A 350 -15.86 -21.86 -1.39
N ASN A 351 -14.82 -22.64 -1.67
CA ASN A 351 -13.88 -22.33 -2.75
C ASN A 351 -14.59 -22.24 -4.11
N SER A 352 -15.45 -23.21 -4.44
CA SER A 352 -16.20 -23.21 -5.69
C SER A 352 -17.16 -22.03 -5.79
N LEU A 353 -17.83 -21.69 -4.68
CA LEU A 353 -18.76 -20.55 -4.61
C LEU A 353 -18.01 -19.22 -4.81
N ILE A 354 -16.89 -19.02 -4.11
CA ILE A 354 -16.03 -17.84 -4.25
C ILE A 354 -15.57 -17.68 -5.70
N GLN A 355 -15.05 -18.75 -6.31
CA GLN A 355 -14.59 -18.69 -7.70
C GLN A 355 -15.71 -18.38 -8.68
N GLY A 356 -16.91 -18.93 -8.47
CA GLY A 356 -18.09 -18.64 -9.29
C GLY A 356 -18.52 -17.18 -9.19
N MET A 357 -18.59 -16.62 -7.98
CA MET A 357 -18.97 -15.22 -7.77
C MET A 357 -17.96 -14.24 -8.39
N LYS A 358 -16.66 -14.51 -8.26
CA LYS A 358 -15.61 -13.65 -8.83
C LYS A 358 -15.58 -13.58 -10.36
N GLN A 359 -16.31 -14.46 -11.06
CA GLN A 359 -16.47 -14.39 -12.51
C GLN A 359 -17.55 -13.39 -12.94
N ILE A 360 -18.39 -12.93 -12.01
CA ILE A 360 -19.44 -11.93 -12.28
C ILE A 360 -18.78 -10.55 -12.39
N ARG A 361 -19.15 -9.80 -13.42
CA ARG A 361 -18.61 -8.46 -13.68
C ARG A 361 -18.80 -7.54 -12.46
N GLY A 362 -17.76 -6.78 -12.13
CA GLY A 362 -17.74 -5.80 -11.03
C GLY A 362 -17.54 -6.39 -9.64
N ILE A 363 -17.58 -7.72 -9.49
CA ILE A 363 -17.22 -8.39 -8.24
C ILE A 363 -15.70 -8.48 -8.17
N VAL A 364 -15.10 -7.69 -7.28
CA VAL A 364 -13.65 -7.61 -7.10
C VAL A 364 -13.13 -8.68 -6.12
N ASP A 365 -13.94 -9.05 -5.14
CA ASP A 365 -13.67 -10.20 -4.28
C ASP A 365 -14.94 -10.81 -3.71
N ALA A 366 -14.81 -12.01 -3.16
CA ALA A 366 -15.89 -12.63 -2.41
C ALA A 366 -15.36 -13.37 -1.19
N VAL A 367 -16.09 -13.27 -0.09
CA VAL A 367 -15.74 -13.83 1.21
C VAL A 367 -16.91 -14.68 1.70
N VAL A 368 -16.63 -15.93 2.07
CA VAL A 368 -17.61 -16.84 2.66
C VAL A 368 -17.13 -17.19 4.06
N VAL A 369 -17.96 -16.91 5.07
CA VAL A 369 -17.64 -17.17 6.48
C VAL A 369 -18.67 -18.14 7.05
N SER A 370 -18.21 -19.29 7.53
CA SER A 370 -19.09 -20.20 8.27
C SER A 370 -19.34 -19.70 9.69
N ARG A 371 -20.56 -19.95 10.18
CA ARG A 371 -20.81 -19.87 11.63
C ARG A 371 -19.85 -20.81 12.39
N PRO A 372 -19.44 -20.49 13.62
CA PRO A 372 -18.63 -21.39 14.42
C PRO A 372 -19.32 -22.73 14.71
N GLY A 373 -18.58 -23.82 14.55
CA GLY A 373 -19.11 -25.18 14.66
C GLY A 373 -19.61 -25.58 16.06
N ASN A 374 -19.26 -24.82 17.10
CA ASN A 374 -19.72 -25.02 18.47
C ASN A 374 -21.07 -24.33 18.78
N TRP A 375 -21.68 -23.61 17.84
CA TRP A 375 -22.98 -22.95 18.02
C TRP A 375 -24.15 -23.90 17.70
N LYS A 376 -24.15 -25.11 18.26
CA LYS A 376 -25.18 -26.13 17.95
C LYS A 376 -26.48 -25.94 18.71
#